data_AF-A0A535JBX7-F1
#
_entry.id   AF-A0A535JBX7-F1
#
_cell.length_a   1.000
_cell.length_b   1.000
_cell.length_c   1.000
_cell.angle_alpha   90.00
_cell.angle_beta   90.00
_cell.angle_gamma   90.00
#
_symmetry.space_group_name_H-M   'P 1'
#
loop_
_entity.id
_entity.type
_entity.pdbx_description
1 polymer ?
#
loop_
_entity_poly.entity_id
_entity_poly.type
_entity_poly.pdbx_seq_one_letter_code
_entity_poly.pdbx_strand_id
1 'polypeptide(L)'
;MSEENPPPDAPAVLATEGGRVTLVDLATLRSRALALQNEVDSLTASGRSLRSLAEGLWVDRGKLLVHRSGDWIATPPIADLVLKASPLEQRVENDDAKVSSIKGADHHGVSGLFGRVSDWGEGRKASADQAKAELELRPLLLQIGRSAPNGTLPDADSLLSQAIAADTQAQQIESQAAEKSAAGRLVKEELTQRREAEQEMGFDAPYLAASLQARGPAPIQSPLILKRGEMAALAVAATLARQTTRRQWVGGSQGFSFPIGHTGIRYRVGSFRGHPVEEQLLTRLDNGTLVVTNQRLAFIGSTKSTSAPFAKLLHVECYSDALAIFLEGREKPDYYYVEQPKYVLFFINWFLNQVAG
;
A
#
# COMPACT_ATOMS: atom_id res chain seq x y z
N MET A 1 -7.68 24.70 -12.33
CA MET A 1 -7.72 23.27 -11.98
C MET A 1 -7.09 22.55 -13.15
N SER A 2 -5.79 22.28 -13.06
CA SER A 2 -5.03 21.67 -14.14
C SER A 2 -5.17 20.16 -14.03
N GLU A 3 -5.88 19.55 -14.97
CA GLU A 3 -5.80 18.11 -15.21
C GLU A 3 -4.40 17.80 -15.74
N GLU A 4 -3.57 17.27 -14.85
CA GLU A 4 -2.28 16.71 -15.22
C GLU A 4 -2.54 15.38 -15.92
N ASN A 5 -2.41 15.36 -17.25
CA ASN A 5 -2.51 14.14 -18.04
C ASN A 5 -1.47 13.12 -17.52
N PRO A 6 -1.87 11.92 -17.11
CA PRO A 6 -0.93 10.93 -16.62
C PRO A 6 0.02 10.47 -17.76
N PRO A 7 1.26 10.08 -17.43
CA PRO A 7 2.24 9.63 -18.42
C PRO A 7 1.72 8.42 -19.22
N PRO A 8 2.17 8.24 -20.49
CA PRO A 8 1.55 7.35 -21.48
C PRO A 8 1.54 5.84 -21.13
N ASP A 9 2.24 5.42 -20.08
CA ASP A 9 2.29 4.03 -19.57
C ASP A 9 1.72 3.86 -18.14
N ALA A 10 1.07 4.89 -17.58
CA ALA A 10 0.42 4.75 -16.28
C ALA A 10 -0.87 3.92 -16.41
N PRO A 11 -1.06 2.85 -15.62
CA PRO A 11 -2.28 2.06 -15.70
C PRO A 11 -3.48 2.93 -15.34
N ALA A 12 -4.54 2.80 -16.13
CA ALA A 12 -5.78 3.54 -15.93
C ALA A 12 -6.34 3.30 -14.52
N VAL A 13 -6.78 4.37 -13.88
CA VAL A 13 -7.34 4.38 -12.53
C VAL A 13 -8.77 4.87 -12.61
N LEU A 14 -9.70 4.11 -12.03
CA LEU A 14 -11.11 4.44 -12.00
C LEU A 14 -11.56 4.72 -10.57
N ALA A 15 -12.36 5.76 -10.38
CA ALA A 15 -13.10 5.98 -9.15
C ALA A 15 -14.42 5.20 -9.23
N THR A 16 -14.61 4.25 -8.32
CA THR A 16 -15.84 3.47 -8.18
C THR A 16 -16.55 3.82 -6.87
N GLU A 17 -17.80 3.42 -6.67
CA GLU A 17 -18.49 3.56 -5.38
C GLU A 17 -17.73 2.87 -4.23
N GLY A 18 -17.00 1.79 -4.54
CA GLY A 18 -16.15 1.10 -3.59
C GLY A 18 -14.82 1.80 -3.32
N GLY A 19 -14.44 2.81 -4.10
CA GLY A 19 -13.14 3.47 -4.00
C GLY A 19 -12.31 3.37 -5.28
N ARG A 20 -11.02 3.68 -5.15
CA ARG A 20 -10.07 3.71 -6.26
C ARG A 20 -9.73 2.28 -6.72
N VAL A 21 -9.80 2.04 -8.02
CA VAL A 21 -9.37 0.78 -8.64
C VAL A 21 -8.42 1.05 -9.81
N THR A 22 -7.20 0.54 -9.71
CA THR A 22 -6.22 0.52 -10.79
C THR A 22 -6.49 -0.69 -11.68
N LEU A 23 -6.65 -0.48 -12.99
CA LEU A 23 -7.01 -1.51 -13.98
C LEU A 23 -5.83 -2.44 -14.34
N VAL A 24 -5.25 -3.07 -13.33
CA VAL A 24 -4.25 -4.13 -13.41
C VAL A 24 -4.63 -5.25 -12.45
N ASP A 25 -4.13 -6.48 -12.65
CA ASP A 25 -4.37 -7.58 -11.72
C ASP A 25 -3.69 -7.38 -10.35
N LEU A 26 -4.08 -8.18 -9.36
CA LEU A 26 -3.54 -8.12 -8.00
C LEU A 26 -2.03 -8.36 -7.93
N ALA A 27 -1.48 -9.20 -8.81
CA ALA A 27 -0.05 -9.49 -8.83
C ALA A 27 0.75 -8.27 -9.27
N THR A 28 0.29 -7.59 -10.32
CA THR A 28 0.86 -6.35 -10.86
C THR A 28 0.71 -5.21 -9.85
N LEU A 29 -0.44 -5.09 -9.20
CA LEU A 29 -0.65 -4.10 -8.13
C LEU A 29 0.31 -4.32 -6.96
N ARG A 30 0.54 -5.58 -6.57
CA ARG A 30 1.51 -5.95 -5.52
C ARG A 30 2.94 -5.59 -5.91
N SER A 31 3.34 -5.89 -7.15
CA SER A 31 4.66 -5.53 -7.68
C SER A 31 4.87 -4.02 -7.66
N ARG A 32 3.85 -3.24 -8.01
CA ARG A 32 3.88 -1.77 -7.93
C ARG A 32 4.04 -1.26 -6.50
N ALA A 33 3.34 -1.86 -5.53
CA ALA A 33 3.48 -1.51 -4.12
C ALA A 33 4.91 -1.76 -3.61
N LEU A 34 5.52 -2.89 -4.00
CA LEU A 34 6.89 -3.23 -3.65
C LEU A 34 7.90 -2.28 -4.31
N ALA A 35 7.70 -1.92 -5.59
CA ALA A 35 8.56 -0.97 -6.28
C ALA A 35 8.54 0.40 -5.59
N LEU A 36 7.36 0.92 -5.24
CA LEU A 36 7.21 2.18 -4.50
C LEU A 36 7.88 2.12 -3.12
N GLN A 37 7.75 0.99 -2.40
CA GLN A 37 8.41 0.81 -1.12
C GLN A 37 9.94 0.87 -1.25
N ASN A 38 10.50 0.15 -2.23
CA ASN A 38 11.94 0.14 -2.49
C ASN A 38 12.46 1.54 -2.88
N GLU A 39 11.70 2.29 -3.69
CA GLU A 39 12.02 3.68 -4.03
C GLU A 39 12.04 4.58 -2.78
N VAL A 40 11.02 4.47 -1.92
CA VAL A 40 10.93 5.22 -0.66
C VAL A 40 12.12 4.89 0.25
N ASP A 41 12.48 3.62 0.39
CA ASP A 41 13.60 3.19 1.23
C ASP A 41 14.94 3.75 0.70
N SER A 42 15.15 3.70 -0.61
CA SER A 42 16.34 4.25 -1.28
C SER A 42 16.44 5.78 -1.12
N LEU A 43 15.34 6.50 -1.35
CA LEU A 43 15.30 7.96 -1.19
C LEU A 43 15.51 8.35 0.28
N THR A 44 14.88 7.63 1.22
CA THR A 44 15.04 7.88 2.65
C THR A 44 16.49 7.67 3.09
N ALA A 45 17.15 6.60 2.63
CA ALA A 45 18.57 6.36 2.93
C ALA A 45 19.49 7.45 2.35
N SER A 46 19.19 7.90 1.13
CA SER A 46 19.94 8.98 0.46
C SER A 46 19.76 10.32 1.20
N GLY A 47 18.52 10.66 1.58
CA GLY A 47 18.21 11.86 2.36
C GLY A 47 18.93 11.86 3.71
N ARG A 48 18.92 10.74 4.45
CA ARG A 48 19.68 10.60 5.71
C ARG A 48 21.18 10.83 5.51
N SER A 49 21.75 10.31 4.44
CA SER A 49 23.17 10.46 4.13
C SER A 49 23.52 11.93 3.84
N LEU A 50 22.70 12.63 3.06
CA LEU A 50 22.87 14.07 2.80
C LEU A 50 22.68 14.93 4.05
N ARG A 51 21.72 14.60 4.92
CA ARG A 51 21.55 15.27 6.22
C ARG A 51 22.78 15.11 7.10
N SER A 52 23.35 13.91 7.15
CA SER A 52 24.60 13.66 7.89
C SER A 52 25.77 14.46 7.32
N LEU A 53 25.88 14.56 5.99
CA LEU A 53 26.89 15.37 5.33
C LEU A 53 26.72 16.86 5.66
N ALA A 54 25.51 17.39 5.52
CA ALA A 54 25.20 18.79 5.84
C ALA A 54 25.50 19.09 7.31
N GLU A 55 25.11 18.22 8.24
CA GLU A 55 25.43 18.35 9.67
C GLU A 55 26.94 18.38 9.92
N GLY A 56 27.71 17.49 9.26
CA GLY A 56 29.18 17.50 9.31
C GLY A 56 29.76 18.83 8.85
N LEU A 57 29.32 19.34 7.69
CA LEU A 57 29.76 20.62 7.15
C LEU A 57 29.42 21.81 8.08
N TRP A 58 28.25 21.78 8.72
CA TRP A 58 27.85 22.77 9.71
C TRP A 58 28.74 22.72 10.97
N VAL A 59 29.07 21.51 11.45
CA VAL A 59 30.02 21.33 12.56
C VAL A 59 31.39 21.87 12.17
N ASP A 60 31.91 21.51 11.00
CA ASP A 60 33.23 21.93 10.54
C ASP A 60 33.32 23.44 10.35
N ARG A 61 32.25 24.07 9.84
CA ARG A 61 32.13 25.54 9.80
C ARG A 61 32.20 26.12 11.21
N GLY A 62 31.46 25.54 12.15
CA GLY A 62 31.46 25.95 13.56
C GLY A 62 32.84 25.86 14.19
N LYS A 63 33.55 24.74 14.01
CA LYS A 63 34.91 24.52 14.53
C LYS A 63 35.87 25.58 14.00
N LEU A 64 35.87 25.78 12.69
CA LEU A 64 36.75 26.77 12.05
C LEU A 64 36.52 28.19 12.60
N LEU A 65 35.27 28.57 12.85
CA LEU A 65 34.91 29.88 13.39
C LEU A 65 35.29 30.04 14.86
N VAL A 66 35.20 28.98 15.68
CA VAL A 66 35.66 29.00 17.08
C VAL A 66 37.18 29.10 17.13
N HIS A 67 37.86 28.23 16.38
CA HIS A 67 39.33 28.17 16.31
C HIS A 67 39.94 29.50 15.86
N ARG A 68 39.31 30.18 14.89
CA ARG A 68 39.77 31.47 14.34
C ARG A 68 38.92 32.65 14.82
N SER A 69 38.40 32.61 16.04
CA SER A 69 37.51 33.63 16.60
C SER A 69 38.08 35.05 16.64
N GLY A 70 39.41 35.23 16.55
CA GLY A 70 40.06 36.54 16.45
C GLY A 70 40.08 37.15 15.04
N ASP A 71 39.79 36.36 14.00
CA ASP A 71 39.93 36.75 12.60
C ASP A 71 38.62 37.27 11.98
N TRP A 72 37.52 37.26 12.74
CA TRP A 72 36.20 37.71 12.29
C TRP A 72 35.39 38.31 13.44
N ILE A 73 34.31 39.02 13.12
CA ILE A 73 33.49 39.72 14.13
C ILE A 73 32.23 38.90 14.42
N ALA A 74 32.18 38.32 15.62
CA ALA A 74 31.00 37.60 16.11
C ALA A 74 29.90 38.56 16.58
N THR A 75 28.64 38.23 16.29
CA THR A 75 27.50 38.92 16.90
C THR A 75 27.38 38.53 18.37
N PRO A 76 26.76 39.35 19.24
CA PRO A 76 26.71 39.07 20.68
C PRO A 76 26.17 37.67 21.06
N PRO A 77 25.10 37.14 20.43
CA PRO A 77 24.62 35.79 20.71
C PRO A 77 25.61 34.68 20.35
N ILE A 78 26.43 34.91 19.33
CA ILE A 78 27.41 33.93 18.83
C ILE A 78 28.70 34.01 19.63
N ALA A 79 29.10 35.21 20.05
CA ALA A 79 30.23 35.39 20.95
C ALA A 79 30.07 34.57 22.25
N ASP A 80 28.86 34.56 22.85
CA ASP A 80 28.56 33.73 24.01
C ASP A 80 28.70 32.22 23.75
N LEU A 81 28.32 31.78 22.54
CA LEU A 81 28.47 30.37 22.13
C LEU A 81 29.94 30.02 21.90
N VAL A 82 30.71 30.90 21.26
CA VAL A 82 32.15 30.74 21.06
C VAL A 82 32.88 30.65 22.40
N LEU A 83 32.56 31.52 23.37
CA LEU A 83 33.14 31.47 24.72
C LEU A 83 32.87 30.14 25.44
N LYS A 84 31.73 29.51 25.20
CA LYS A 84 31.39 28.18 25.74
C LYS A 84 32.07 27.04 24.97
N ALA A 85 32.22 27.18 23.66
CA ALA A 85 32.77 26.16 22.78
C ALA A 85 34.31 26.07 22.85
N SER A 86 35.01 27.20 22.92
CA SER A 86 36.49 27.25 22.93
C SER A 86 37.16 26.36 23.99
N PRO A 87 36.77 26.37 25.29
CA PRO A 87 37.41 25.52 26.28
C PRO A 87 37.10 24.03 26.08
N LEU A 88 35.94 23.71 25.51
CA LEU A 88 35.55 22.33 25.19
C LEU A 88 36.35 21.82 23.97
N GLU A 89 36.54 22.64 22.95
CA GLU A 89 37.37 22.33 21.79
C GLU A 89 38.83 22.06 22.19
N GLN A 90 39.41 22.95 23.00
CA GLN A 90 40.76 22.75 23.56
C GLN A 90 40.86 21.46 24.38
N ARG A 91 39.82 21.10 25.13
CA ARG A 91 39.80 19.85 25.91
C ARG A 91 39.80 18.63 24.99
N VAL A 92 38.96 18.63 23.95
CA VAL A 92 38.90 17.54 22.96
C VAL A 92 40.25 17.40 22.26
N GLU A 93 40.88 18.47 21.78
CA GLU A 93 42.19 18.44 21.14
C GLU A 93 43.29 17.89 22.07
N ASN A 94 43.29 18.30 23.34
CA ASN A 94 44.24 17.83 24.34
C ASN A 94 44.03 16.34 24.68
N ASP A 95 42.78 15.89 24.78
CA ASP A 95 42.47 14.49 25.06
C ASP A 95 42.76 13.60 23.84
N ASP A 96 42.54 14.08 22.61
CA ASP A 96 42.96 13.44 21.36
C ASP A 96 44.48 13.24 21.27
N ALA A 97 45.25 14.27 21.63
CA ALA A 97 46.71 14.19 21.67
C ALA A 97 47.19 13.14 22.68
N LYS A 98 46.55 13.06 23.86
CA LYS A 98 46.84 12.03 24.87
C LYS A 98 46.50 10.63 24.36
N VAL A 99 45.30 10.42 23.84
CA VAL A 99 44.87 9.11 23.31
C VAL A 99 45.80 8.64 22.18
N SER A 100 46.23 9.55 21.31
CA SER A 100 47.17 9.26 20.22
C SER A 100 48.58 8.91 20.74
N SER A 101 49.06 9.61 21.77
CA SER A 101 50.36 9.32 22.40
C SER A 101 50.40 7.95 23.10
N ILE A 102 49.30 7.56 23.77
CA ILE A 102 49.16 6.26 24.42
C ILE A 102 49.17 5.14 23.37
N LYS A 103 48.45 5.32 22.25
CA LYS A 103 48.46 4.35 21.13
C LYS A 103 49.80 4.26 20.40
N GLY A 104 50.54 5.37 20.29
CA GLY A 104 51.86 5.41 19.65
C GLY A 104 52.99 4.80 20.50
N ALA A 105 52.87 4.87 21.83
CA ALA A 105 53.83 4.27 22.77
C ALA A 105 53.81 2.73 22.76
N ASP A 106 52.70 2.11 22.32
CA ASP A 106 52.53 0.66 22.20
C ASP A 106 53.43 -0.01 21.13
N HIS A 107 54.23 0.74 20.36
CA HIS A 107 55.04 0.21 19.24
C HIS A 107 56.55 0.09 19.52
N HIS A 108 57.04 0.49 20.71
CA HIS A 108 58.47 0.36 21.05
C HIS A 108 58.69 -0.24 22.45
N GLY A 109 59.18 -1.48 22.50
CA GLY A 109 59.97 -1.98 23.63
C GLY A 109 59.38 -3.17 24.37
N VAL A 110 60.13 -4.27 24.39
CA VAL A 110 59.83 -5.58 25.00
C VAL A 110 59.88 -5.57 26.55
N SER A 111 59.65 -4.42 27.18
CA SER A 111 59.81 -4.23 28.63
C SER A 111 58.60 -3.53 29.23
N GLY A 112 57.60 -4.28 29.70
CA GLY A 112 56.53 -3.70 30.55
C GLY A 112 55.20 -4.44 30.56
N LEU A 113 55.10 -5.58 31.26
CA LEU A 113 53.80 -6.23 31.51
C LEU A 113 52.99 -5.55 32.63
N PHE A 114 53.62 -4.74 33.49
CA PHE A 114 52.96 -4.02 34.60
C PHE A 114 52.41 -2.63 34.20
N GLY A 115 52.89 -1.98 33.13
CA GLY A 115 52.38 -0.68 32.65
C GLY A 115 51.10 -0.78 31.83
N ARG A 116 50.94 -1.85 31.03
CA ARG A 116 49.81 -2.04 30.10
C ARG A 116 48.42 -2.03 30.76
N VAL A 117 48.31 -2.38 32.03
CA VAL A 117 47.00 -2.39 32.74
C VAL A 117 46.60 -0.99 33.22
N SER A 118 47.54 -0.13 33.62
CA SER A 118 47.22 1.25 34.00
C SER A 118 47.00 2.13 32.76
N ASP A 119 47.83 1.97 31.72
CA ASP A 119 47.72 2.71 30.46
C ASP A 119 46.39 2.42 29.73
N TRP A 120 45.87 1.20 29.86
CA TRP A 120 44.56 0.82 29.31
C TRP A 120 43.38 1.44 30.06
N GLY A 121 43.48 1.55 31.39
CA GLY A 121 42.48 2.23 32.22
C GLY A 121 42.47 3.75 31.99
N GLU A 122 43.65 4.35 31.85
CA GLU A 122 43.83 5.76 31.52
C GLU A 122 43.36 6.08 30.10
N GLY A 123 43.66 5.22 29.12
CA GLY A 123 43.18 5.37 27.74
C GLY A 123 41.65 5.28 27.64
N ARG A 124 41.00 4.37 28.38
CA ARG A 124 39.53 4.29 28.44
C ARG A 124 38.90 5.51 29.10
N LYS A 125 39.49 6.01 30.19
CA LYS A 125 39.00 7.20 30.88
C LYS A 125 39.16 8.44 30.01
N ALA A 126 40.30 8.63 29.37
CA ALA A 126 40.55 9.71 28.43
C ALA A 126 39.59 9.65 27.24
N SER A 127 39.35 8.46 26.67
CA SER A 127 38.37 8.28 25.58
C SER A 127 36.92 8.55 26.02
N ALA A 128 36.54 8.19 27.25
CA ALA A 128 35.21 8.47 27.79
C ALA A 128 35.01 9.98 28.08
N ASP A 129 36.02 10.63 28.64
CA ASP A 129 36.02 12.08 28.88
C ASP A 129 36.00 12.87 27.57
N GLN A 130 36.74 12.41 26.55
CA GLN A 130 36.68 12.93 25.18
C GLN A 130 35.28 12.79 24.59
N ALA A 131 34.69 11.60 24.61
CA ALA A 131 33.35 11.36 24.07
C ALA A 131 32.29 12.25 24.75
N LYS A 132 32.44 12.50 26.05
CA LYS A 132 31.56 13.42 26.79
C LYS A 132 31.75 14.87 26.35
N ALA A 133 32.99 15.32 26.21
CA ALA A 133 33.29 16.68 25.74
C ALA A 133 32.80 16.90 24.29
N GLU A 134 32.96 15.91 23.40
CA GLU A 134 32.41 15.95 22.03
C GLU A 134 30.88 16.02 22.00
N LEU A 135 30.20 15.29 22.88
CA LEU A 135 28.74 15.33 23.03
C LEU A 135 28.23 16.72 23.44
N GLU A 136 28.96 17.42 24.30
CA GLU A 136 28.63 18.79 24.74
C GLU A 136 29.03 19.84 23.69
N LEU A 137 30.13 19.63 22.98
CA LEU A 137 30.68 20.56 21.99
C LEU A 137 29.90 20.55 20.66
N ARG A 138 29.53 19.37 20.15
CA ARG A 138 28.85 19.22 18.85
C ARG A 138 27.61 20.09 18.66
N PRO A 139 26.64 20.19 19.60
CA PRO A 139 25.48 21.06 19.43
C PRO A 139 25.85 22.55 19.43
N LEU A 140 26.87 22.96 20.19
CA LEU A 140 27.37 24.34 20.16
C LEU A 140 27.99 24.68 18.81
N LEU A 141 28.84 23.80 18.28
CA LEU A 141 29.45 23.96 16.96
C LEU A 141 28.41 24.02 15.85
N LEU A 142 27.39 23.15 15.89
CA LEU A 142 26.27 23.20 14.95
C LEU A 142 25.52 24.53 15.03
N GLN A 143 25.26 25.03 16.24
CA GLN A 143 24.55 26.28 16.43
C GLN A 143 25.38 27.47 15.93
N ILE A 144 26.68 27.51 16.24
CA ILE A 144 27.61 28.55 15.75
C ILE A 144 27.67 28.48 14.22
N GLY A 145 27.92 27.28 13.67
CA GLY A 145 28.02 27.03 12.24
C GLY A 145 26.76 27.45 11.49
N ARG A 146 25.56 27.28 12.05
CA ARG A 146 24.30 27.69 11.39
C ARG A 146 23.94 29.17 11.56
N SER A 147 24.33 29.78 12.68
CA SER A 147 23.92 31.15 13.03
C SER A 147 24.94 32.22 12.62
N ALA A 148 26.18 31.83 12.35
CA ALA A 148 27.23 32.76 11.95
C ALA A 148 26.88 33.52 10.68
N PRO A 149 27.13 34.85 10.64
CA PRO A 149 26.83 35.68 9.49
C PRO A 149 27.62 35.23 8.25
N ASN A 150 27.23 35.74 7.08
CA ASN A 150 27.99 35.53 5.85
C ASN A 150 29.19 36.50 5.80
N GLY A 151 30.24 36.16 5.05
CA GLY A 151 31.41 37.01 4.91
C GLY A 151 32.33 36.95 6.13
N THR A 152 32.47 35.76 6.72
CA THR A 152 33.28 35.53 7.93
C THR A 152 34.72 35.23 7.56
N LEU A 153 34.99 33.98 7.20
CA LEU A 153 36.27 33.51 6.69
C LEU A 153 35.99 32.83 5.34
N PRO A 154 36.85 33.00 4.30
CA PRO A 154 36.61 32.39 3.00
C PRO A 154 36.36 30.87 3.05
N ASP A 155 37.12 30.15 3.88
CA ASP A 155 36.97 28.70 4.05
C ASP A 155 35.68 28.34 4.80
N ALA A 156 35.27 29.16 5.79
CA ALA A 156 34.02 28.97 6.52
C ALA A 156 32.79 29.28 5.64
N ASP A 157 32.91 30.25 4.74
CA ASP A 157 31.87 30.60 3.76
C ASP A 157 31.78 29.55 2.64
N SER A 158 32.89 28.89 2.28
CA SER A 158 32.86 27.70 1.41
C SER A 158 32.08 26.56 2.07
N LEU A 159 32.36 26.25 3.34
CA LEU A 159 31.62 25.23 4.10
C LEU A 159 30.13 25.58 4.24
N LEU A 160 29.81 26.86 4.46
CA LEU A 160 28.43 27.36 4.44
C LEU A 160 27.72 27.00 3.12
N SER A 161 28.33 27.33 1.99
CA SER A 161 27.74 27.08 0.66
C SER A 161 27.51 25.59 0.41
N GLN A 162 28.46 24.74 0.81
CA GLN A 162 28.36 23.28 0.69
C GLN A 162 27.28 22.72 1.61
N ALA A 163 27.19 23.20 2.85
CA ALA A 163 26.19 22.76 3.82
C ALA A 163 24.77 23.12 3.37
N ILE A 164 24.56 24.34 2.87
CA ILE A 164 23.28 24.78 2.28
C ILE A 164 22.92 23.93 1.06
N ALA A 165 23.89 23.65 0.18
CA ALA A 165 23.64 22.81 -0.99
C ALA A 165 23.23 21.39 -0.59
N ALA A 166 23.93 20.77 0.37
CA ALA A 166 23.61 19.45 0.89
C ALA A 166 22.23 19.42 1.58
N ASP A 167 21.90 20.42 2.40
CA ASP A 167 20.58 20.54 3.03
C ASP A 167 19.45 20.71 2.00
N THR A 168 19.69 21.52 0.96
CA THR A 168 18.71 21.74 -0.12
C THR A 168 18.45 20.44 -0.89
N GLN A 169 19.52 19.70 -1.22
CA GLN A 169 19.40 18.39 -1.86
C GLN A 169 18.69 17.38 -0.95
N ALA A 170 19.00 17.37 0.35
CA ALA A 170 18.32 16.51 1.32
C ALA A 170 16.82 16.80 1.38
N GLN A 171 16.43 18.07 1.42
CA GLN A 171 15.01 18.49 1.42
C GLN A 171 14.28 18.04 0.15
N GLN A 172 14.91 18.15 -1.02
CA GLN A 172 14.34 17.70 -2.30
C GLN A 172 14.14 16.18 -2.33
N ILE A 173 15.11 15.40 -1.83
CA ILE A 173 14.98 13.95 -1.75
C ILE A 173 13.90 13.55 -0.73
N GLU A 174 13.83 14.23 0.41
CA GLU A 174 12.80 14.00 1.43
C GLU A 174 11.39 14.31 0.90
N SER A 175 11.21 15.39 0.10
CA SER A 175 9.92 15.68 -0.54
C SER A 175 9.54 14.62 -1.56
N GLN A 176 10.48 14.16 -2.39
CA GLN A 176 10.26 13.05 -3.31
C GLN A 176 9.90 11.75 -2.57
N ALA A 177 10.58 11.44 -1.47
CA ALA A 177 10.28 10.28 -0.64
C ALA A 177 8.86 10.37 -0.05
N ALA A 178 8.44 11.56 0.39
CA ALA A 178 7.11 11.80 0.93
C ALA A 178 6.01 11.61 -0.13
N GLU A 179 6.21 12.13 -1.35
CA GLU A 179 5.29 11.93 -2.48
C GLU A 179 5.15 10.45 -2.85
N LYS A 180 6.28 9.74 -2.96
CA LYS A 180 6.29 8.30 -3.26
C LYS A 180 5.67 7.47 -2.14
N SER A 181 5.88 7.86 -0.88
CA SER A 181 5.24 7.23 0.28
C SER A 181 3.72 7.44 0.28
N ALA A 182 3.24 8.64 -0.06
CA ALA A 182 1.82 8.91 -0.23
C ALA A 182 1.21 8.06 -1.36
N ALA A 183 1.89 7.96 -2.51
CA ALA A 183 1.46 7.09 -3.61
C ALA A 183 1.44 5.60 -3.18
N GLY A 184 2.47 5.15 -2.44
CA GLY A 184 2.56 3.78 -1.92
C GLY A 184 1.42 3.44 -0.96
N ARG A 185 1.00 4.41 -0.12
CA ARG A 185 -0.14 4.26 0.79
C ARG A 185 -1.44 3.97 0.03
N LEU A 186 -1.74 4.76 -1.00
CA LEU A 186 -2.94 4.57 -1.83
C LEU A 186 -2.96 3.19 -2.49
N VAL A 187 -1.83 2.73 -3.02
CA VAL A 187 -1.73 1.39 -3.64
C VAL A 187 -1.91 0.29 -2.58
N LYS A 188 -1.40 0.47 -1.37
CA LYS A 188 -1.53 -0.50 -0.28
C LYS A 188 -2.96 -0.59 0.26
N GLU A 189 -3.67 0.54 0.33
CA GLU A 189 -5.10 0.59 0.68
C GLU A 189 -5.93 -0.16 -0.38
N GLU A 190 -5.73 0.14 -1.66
CA GLU A 190 -6.41 -0.57 -2.77
C GLU A 190 -6.15 -2.08 -2.73
N LEU A 191 -4.90 -2.48 -2.49
CA LEU A 191 -4.52 -3.89 -2.42
C LEU A 191 -5.14 -4.62 -1.23
N THR A 192 -5.32 -3.92 -0.10
CA THR A 192 -6.00 -4.49 1.08
C THR A 192 -7.46 -4.74 0.75
N GLN A 193 -8.14 -3.73 0.21
CA GLN A 193 -9.54 -3.82 -0.20
C GLN A 193 -9.79 -4.94 -1.23
N ARG A 194 -8.98 -5.01 -2.29
CA ARG A 194 -9.16 -6.02 -3.35
C ARG A 194 -8.90 -7.43 -2.85
N ARG A 195 -7.97 -7.63 -1.90
CA ARG A 195 -7.73 -8.93 -1.27
C ARG A 195 -8.87 -9.37 -0.36
N GLU A 196 -9.42 -8.45 0.43
CA GLU A 196 -10.59 -8.76 1.26
C GLU A 196 -11.78 -9.15 0.39
N ALA A 197 -12.01 -8.43 -0.72
CA ALA A 197 -13.03 -8.78 -1.69
C ALA A 197 -12.76 -10.13 -2.37
N GLU A 198 -11.52 -10.45 -2.74
CA GLU A 198 -11.17 -11.76 -3.31
C GLU A 198 -11.39 -12.91 -2.31
N GLN A 199 -11.05 -12.71 -1.04
CA GLN A 199 -11.29 -13.69 0.02
C GLN A 199 -12.79 -13.92 0.26
N GLU A 200 -13.59 -12.84 0.21
CA GLU A 200 -15.03 -12.94 0.41
C GLU A 200 -15.75 -13.52 -0.82
N MET A 201 -15.41 -13.06 -2.02
CA MET A 201 -16.13 -13.34 -3.26
C MET A 201 -15.59 -14.54 -4.04
N GLY A 202 -14.33 -14.93 -3.80
CA GLY A 202 -13.60 -15.92 -4.59
C GLY A 202 -12.98 -15.38 -5.87
N PHE A 203 -13.10 -14.07 -6.13
CA PHE A 203 -12.53 -13.36 -7.27
C PHE A 203 -12.41 -11.86 -6.97
N ASP A 204 -11.58 -11.15 -7.73
CA ASP A 204 -11.38 -9.71 -7.59
C ASP A 204 -12.57 -8.89 -8.13
N ALA A 205 -13.62 -8.80 -7.32
CA ALA A 205 -14.85 -8.10 -7.67
C ALA A 205 -14.66 -6.60 -7.95
N PRO A 206 -13.86 -5.83 -7.19
CA PRO A 206 -13.60 -4.41 -7.50
C PRO A 206 -12.92 -4.23 -8.86
N TYR A 207 -11.93 -5.06 -9.19
CA TYR A 207 -11.29 -5.03 -10.50
C TYR A 207 -12.26 -5.36 -11.62
N LEU A 208 -13.08 -6.42 -11.45
CA LEU A 208 -14.05 -6.82 -12.45
C LEU A 208 -15.09 -5.71 -12.69
N ALA A 209 -15.61 -5.10 -11.62
CA ALA A 209 -16.54 -3.97 -11.71
C ALA A 209 -15.93 -2.79 -12.49
N ALA A 210 -14.71 -2.38 -12.11
CA ALA A 210 -14.01 -1.28 -12.78
C ALA A 210 -13.71 -1.61 -14.25
N SER A 211 -13.32 -2.85 -14.55
CA SER A 211 -13.07 -3.30 -15.92
C SER A 211 -14.35 -3.28 -16.76
N LEU A 212 -15.48 -3.72 -16.22
CA LEU A 212 -16.76 -3.69 -16.91
C LEU A 212 -17.26 -2.25 -17.11
N GLN A 213 -17.06 -1.36 -16.15
CA GLN A 213 -17.40 0.06 -16.30
C GLN A 213 -16.54 0.74 -17.38
N ALA A 214 -15.25 0.40 -17.45
CA ALA A 214 -14.34 1.01 -18.42
C ALA A 214 -14.47 0.45 -19.84
N ARG A 215 -14.73 -0.86 -19.99
CA ARG A 215 -14.65 -1.57 -21.28
C ARG A 215 -15.89 -2.36 -21.67
N GLY A 216 -16.84 -2.51 -20.76
CA GLY A 216 -17.96 -3.44 -20.92
C GLY A 216 -17.55 -4.91 -20.81
N PRO A 217 -18.53 -5.84 -20.78
CA PRO A 217 -18.26 -7.27 -20.85
C PRO A 217 -17.78 -7.67 -22.25
N ALA A 218 -16.73 -8.50 -22.31
CA ALA A 218 -16.27 -9.06 -23.58
C ALA A 218 -17.24 -10.15 -24.07
N PRO A 219 -17.67 -10.14 -25.34
CA PRO A 219 -18.48 -11.22 -25.88
C PRO A 219 -17.69 -12.53 -25.92
N ILE A 220 -18.32 -13.62 -25.48
CA ILE A 220 -17.75 -14.96 -25.50
C ILE A 220 -18.52 -15.88 -26.45
N GLN A 221 -17.87 -16.96 -26.88
CA GLN A 221 -18.56 -18.07 -27.53
C GLN A 221 -19.38 -18.85 -26.49
N SER A 222 -20.57 -19.31 -26.89
CA SER A 222 -21.46 -20.07 -26.02
C SER A 222 -22.29 -21.08 -26.82
N PRO A 223 -22.80 -22.14 -26.19
CA PRO A 223 -23.71 -23.09 -26.86
C PRO A 223 -25.12 -22.52 -27.10
N LEU A 224 -25.41 -21.31 -26.61
CA LEU A 224 -26.70 -20.65 -26.78
C LEU A 224 -26.78 -20.00 -28.16
N ILE A 225 -27.87 -20.26 -28.89
CA ILE A 225 -28.22 -19.50 -30.09
C ILE A 225 -28.67 -18.10 -29.67
N LEU A 226 -27.86 -17.10 -30.02
CA LEU A 226 -28.07 -15.69 -29.67
C LEU A 226 -29.10 -15.03 -30.59
N LYS A 227 -29.97 -14.21 -30.00
CA LYS A 227 -30.91 -13.34 -30.71
C LYS A 227 -30.20 -12.12 -31.29
N ARG A 228 -30.91 -11.36 -32.12
CA ARG A 228 -30.43 -10.08 -32.66
C ARG A 228 -30.06 -9.13 -31.52
N GLY A 229 -28.81 -8.64 -31.51
CA GLY A 229 -28.29 -7.75 -30.47
C GLY A 229 -28.03 -8.42 -29.12
N GLU A 230 -28.09 -9.75 -29.05
CA GLU A 230 -27.77 -10.52 -27.85
C GLU A 230 -26.28 -10.90 -27.86
N MET A 231 -25.58 -10.68 -26.74
CA MET A 231 -24.21 -11.11 -26.53
C MET A 231 -24.12 -11.98 -25.28
N ALA A 232 -23.44 -13.12 -25.38
CA ALA A 232 -23.06 -13.90 -24.21
C ALA A 232 -21.82 -13.27 -23.55
N ALA A 233 -21.85 -13.13 -22.23
CA ALA A 233 -20.73 -12.60 -21.45
C ALA A 233 -20.16 -13.61 -20.45
N LEU A 234 -20.95 -14.63 -20.09
CA LEU A 234 -20.51 -15.71 -19.21
C LEU A 234 -21.16 -17.03 -19.63
N ALA A 235 -20.37 -18.10 -19.63
CA ALA A 235 -20.83 -19.46 -19.87
C ALA A 235 -20.10 -20.39 -18.89
N VAL A 236 -20.85 -21.04 -18.00
CA VAL A 236 -20.28 -21.92 -16.96
C VAL A 236 -20.98 -23.27 -16.98
N ALA A 237 -20.25 -24.33 -16.65
CA ALA A 237 -20.85 -25.63 -16.41
C ALA A 237 -21.86 -25.52 -15.26
N ALA A 238 -23.04 -26.12 -15.43
CA ALA A 238 -24.10 -26.06 -14.44
C ALA A 238 -24.93 -27.34 -14.40
N THR A 239 -25.55 -27.60 -13.24
CA THR A 239 -26.61 -28.60 -13.10
C THR A 239 -27.92 -27.92 -12.78
N LEU A 240 -28.92 -28.08 -13.63
CA LEU A 240 -30.28 -27.61 -13.37
C LEU A 240 -30.95 -28.55 -12.36
N ALA A 241 -31.53 -27.98 -11.30
CA ALA A 241 -32.32 -28.70 -10.33
C ALA A 241 -33.60 -27.93 -9.99
N ARG A 242 -34.61 -28.66 -9.49
CA ARG A 242 -35.86 -28.06 -9.01
C ARG A 242 -36.34 -28.76 -7.75
N GLN A 243 -36.97 -28.00 -6.86
CA GLN A 243 -37.54 -28.54 -5.63
C GLN A 243 -38.68 -29.51 -5.94
N THR A 244 -38.56 -30.74 -5.43
CA THR A 244 -39.62 -31.75 -5.50
C THR A 244 -40.39 -31.76 -4.19
N THR A 245 -41.72 -31.67 -4.25
CA THR A 245 -42.55 -31.57 -3.04
C THR A 245 -42.75 -32.95 -2.43
N ARG A 246 -42.17 -33.21 -1.26
CA ARG A 246 -42.84 -34.00 -0.23
C ARG A 246 -43.26 -33.03 0.88
N ARG A 247 -44.52 -33.13 1.31
CA ARG A 247 -45.14 -32.21 2.26
C ARG A 247 -44.46 -32.31 3.62
N GLN A 248 -43.69 -31.29 4.00
CA GLN A 248 -43.57 -30.82 5.37
C GLN A 248 -43.03 -29.37 5.38
N TRP A 249 -43.64 -28.54 6.24
CA TRP A 249 -43.16 -27.23 6.72
C TRP A 249 -41.76 -27.41 7.36
N VAL A 250 -40.74 -26.52 7.31
CA VAL A 250 -40.62 -25.13 7.80
C VAL A 250 -39.53 -24.33 7.01
N GLY A 251 -39.31 -23.03 7.31
CA GLY A 251 -38.30 -22.15 6.69
C GLY A 251 -37.53 -21.21 7.64
N GLY A 252 -36.70 -20.32 7.05
CA GLY A 252 -36.14 -19.11 7.66
C GLY A 252 -34.61 -18.96 7.59
N SER A 253 -34.10 -18.05 6.76
CA SER A 253 -32.68 -17.64 6.76
C SER A 253 -32.50 -16.23 7.30
N GLN A 254 -31.68 -16.10 8.34
CA GLN A 254 -31.15 -14.83 8.86
C GLN A 254 -29.82 -14.52 8.15
N GLY A 255 -29.69 -13.32 7.58
CA GLY A 255 -28.48 -12.87 6.89
C GLY A 255 -28.50 -11.37 6.64
N PHE A 256 -27.32 -10.75 6.68
CA PHE A 256 -27.11 -9.30 6.56
C PHE A 256 -26.86 -8.89 5.10
N SER A 257 -27.20 -7.65 4.73
CA SER A 257 -27.22 -7.14 3.35
C SER A 257 -26.17 -6.07 3.08
N PHE A 258 -25.52 -6.13 1.92
CA PHE A 258 -24.78 -5.00 1.33
C PHE A 258 -25.46 -4.59 0.00
N PRO A 259 -25.72 -3.30 -0.22
CA PRO A 259 -26.21 -2.82 -1.51
C PRO A 259 -25.09 -2.79 -2.56
N ILE A 260 -25.40 -3.21 -3.79
CA ILE A 260 -24.63 -2.88 -4.99
C ILE A 260 -25.62 -2.17 -5.93
N GLY A 261 -25.69 -0.84 -5.86
CA GLY A 261 -26.58 -0.01 -6.68
C GLY A 261 -28.06 0.05 -6.25
N HIS A 262 -28.86 0.80 -7.03
CA HIS A 262 -30.23 1.24 -6.71
C HIS A 262 -31.35 0.23 -7.04
N THR A 263 -31.01 -0.99 -7.48
CA THR A 263 -31.96 -1.94 -8.09
C THR A 263 -32.73 -2.84 -7.11
N GLY A 264 -32.52 -2.69 -5.79
CA GLY A 264 -33.33 -3.36 -4.77
C GLY A 264 -33.08 -4.88 -4.63
N ILE A 265 -32.07 -5.44 -5.31
CA ILE A 265 -31.65 -6.84 -5.17
C ILE A 265 -30.68 -6.94 -3.99
N ARG A 266 -31.08 -7.68 -2.94
CA ARG A 266 -30.32 -7.78 -1.68
C ARG A 266 -29.31 -8.91 -1.72
N TYR A 267 -28.03 -8.57 -1.54
CA TYR A 267 -26.97 -9.52 -1.19
C TYR A 267 -27.29 -10.17 0.17
N ARG A 268 -27.06 -11.48 0.32
CA ARG A 268 -27.12 -12.18 1.62
C ARG A 268 -25.78 -12.86 1.87
N VAL A 269 -25.06 -12.40 2.90
CA VAL A 269 -23.87 -13.07 3.44
C VAL A 269 -24.22 -13.53 4.83
N GLY A 270 -24.29 -14.84 5.03
CA GLY A 270 -24.41 -15.44 6.35
C GLY A 270 -23.05 -15.96 6.79
N SER A 271 -22.50 -15.43 7.88
CA SER A 271 -21.49 -16.13 8.65
C SER A 271 -22.13 -17.38 9.26
N PHE A 272 -21.63 -18.56 8.90
CA PHE A 272 -22.07 -19.84 9.43
C PHE A 272 -21.83 -19.91 10.96
N ARG A 273 -22.92 -19.98 11.74
CA ARG A 273 -22.93 -20.53 13.10
C ARG A 273 -24.10 -21.49 13.19
N GLY A 274 -23.79 -22.78 13.10
CA GLY A 274 -24.80 -23.84 13.00
C GLY A 274 -25.53 -24.11 14.32
N HIS A 275 -26.81 -24.47 14.17
CA HIS A 275 -27.53 -25.55 14.88
C HIS A 275 -28.60 -26.08 13.90
N PRO A 276 -28.98 -27.36 13.97
CA PRO A 276 -29.51 -28.11 12.82
C PRO A 276 -30.96 -27.72 12.49
N VAL A 277 -31.39 -27.89 11.23
CA VAL A 277 -32.71 -28.42 10.80
C VAL A 277 -32.99 -28.27 9.28
N GLU A 278 -33.52 -29.35 8.69
CA GLU A 278 -34.33 -29.59 7.46
C GLU A 278 -33.70 -29.69 6.05
N GLU A 279 -33.91 -30.88 5.43
CA GLU A 279 -33.52 -31.26 4.06
C GLU A 279 -34.67 -31.04 3.06
N GLN A 280 -34.51 -30.09 2.13
CA GLN A 280 -35.30 -30.04 0.90
C GLN A 280 -34.61 -30.90 -0.17
N LEU A 281 -35.27 -31.92 -0.72
CA LEU A 281 -34.69 -32.67 -1.85
C LEU A 281 -34.79 -31.83 -3.14
N LEU A 282 -33.64 -31.33 -3.57
CA LEU A 282 -33.43 -30.78 -4.91
C LEU A 282 -33.17 -31.93 -5.87
N THR A 283 -34.09 -32.14 -6.82
CA THR A 283 -33.91 -33.14 -7.87
C THR A 283 -33.10 -32.53 -8.99
N ARG A 284 -31.89 -33.07 -9.22
CA ARG A 284 -31.08 -32.73 -10.38
C ARG A 284 -31.78 -33.22 -11.64
N LEU A 285 -32.07 -32.30 -12.55
CA LEU A 285 -32.83 -32.55 -13.76
C LEU A 285 -31.90 -32.81 -14.95
N ASP A 286 -30.84 -32.01 -15.09
CA ASP A 286 -29.94 -32.11 -16.23
C ASP A 286 -28.60 -31.41 -15.97
N ASN A 287 -27.56 -31.83 -16.66
CA ASN A 287 -26.25 -31.18 -16.69
C ASN A 287 -26.08 -30.45 -18.01
N GLY A 288 -25.46 -29.27 -17.97
CA GLY A 288 -25.35 -28.41 -19.14
C GLY A 288 -24.50 -27.18 -18.91
N THR A 289 -24.76 -26.15 -19.70
CA THR A 289 -24.09 -24.85 -19.59
C THR A 289 -25.10 -23.78 -19.23
N LEU A 290 -24.83 -23.03 -18.17
CA LEU A 290 -25.55 -21.81 -17.83
C LEU A 290 -24.86 -20.62 -18.52
N VAL A 291 -25.62 -19.87 -19.31
CA VAL A 291 -25.15 -18.73 -20.09
C VAL A 291 -25.82 -17.46 -19.59
N VAL A 292 -25.03 -16.46 -19.22
CA VAL A 292 -25.49 -15.10 -18.92
C VAL A 292 -25.23 -14.23 -20.14
N THR A 293 -26.27 -13.59 -20.63
CA THR A 293 -26.21 -12.65 -21.76
C THR A 293 -26.61 -11.24 -21.29
N ASN A 294 -26.53 -10.26 -22.17
CA ASN A 294 -27.08 -8.93 -21.93
C ASN A 294 -28.63 -8.86 -21.89
N GLN A 295 -29.34 -9.94 -22.24
CA GLN A 295 -30.82 -9.94 -22.31
C GLN A 295 -31.50 -10.94 -21.35
N ARG A 296 -30.81 -12.05 -21.05
CA ARG A 296 -31.38 -13.19 -20.32
C ARG A 296 -30.31 -14.10 -19.72
N LEU A 297 -30.75 -14.89 -18.76
CA LEU A 297 -30.09 -16.12 -18.35
C LEU A 297 -30.66 -17.30 -19.17
N ALA A 298 -29.82 -18.21 -19.66
CA ALA A 298 -30.27 -19.41 -20.35
C ALA A 298 -29.45 -20.62 -19.92
N PHE A 299 -30.11 -21.75 -19.68
CA PHE A 299 -29.45 -23.03 -19.43
C PHE A 299 -29.66 -23.94 -20.64
N ILE A 300 -28.57 -24.47 -21.15
CA ILE A 300 -28.53 -25.41 -22.27
C ILE A 300 -28.06 -26.76 -21.74
N GLY A 301 -29.02 -27.65 -21.47
CA GLY A 301 -28.78 -29.04 -21.09
C GLY A 301 -29.10 -30.02 -22.22
N SER A 302 -28.72 -31.28 -22.01
CA SER A 302 -28.91 -32.36 -22.98
C SER A 302 -30.37 -32.75 -23.21
N THR A 303 -31.20 -32.63 -22.18
CA THR A 303 -32.62 -33.04 -22.16
C THR A 303 -33.56 -31.89 -21.76
N LYS A 304 -33.06 -30.91 -21.01
CA LYS A 304 -33.80 -29.75 -20.53
C LYS A 304 -33.02 -28.48 -20.82
N SER A 305 -33.72 -27.49 -21.35
CA SER A 305 -33.18 -26.14 -21.52
C SER A 305 -34.16 -25.12 -20.94
N THR A 306 -33.62 -24.05 -20.36
CA THR A 306 -34.42 -22.96 -19.80
C THR A 306 -33.95 -21.62 -20.37
N SER A 307 -34.86 -20.65 -20.42
CA SER A 307 -34.57 -19.28 -20.82
C SER A 307 -35.35 -18.35 -19.90
N ALA A 308 -34.64 -17.45 -19.24
CA ALA A 308 -35.13 -16.51 -18.24
C ALA A 308 -34.73 -15.08 -18.63
N PRO A 309 -35.60 -14.35 -19.36
CA PRO A 309 -35.40 -12.93 -19.63
C PRO A 309 -35.25 -12.13 -18.34
N PHE A 310 -34.35 -11.16 -18.32
CA PHE A 310 -34.15 -10.32 -17.13
C PHE A 310 -35.41 -9.55 -16.73
N ALA A 311 -36.25 -9.15 -17.70
CA ALA A 311 -37.53 -8.51 -17.45
C ALA A 311 -38.52 -9.35 -16.63
N LYS A 312 -38.33 -10.68 -16.55
CA LYS A 312 -39.18 -11.59 -15.75
C LYS A 312 -38.51 -12.03 -14.45
N LEU A 313 -37.31 -11.54 -14.17
CA LEU A 313 -36.55 -11.92 -12.98
C LEU A 313 -37.08 -11.17 -11.76
N LEU A 314 -37.57 -11.91 -10.76
CA LEU A 314 -38.10 -11.32 -9.52
C LEU A 314 -37.01 -11.12 -8.48
N HIS A 315 -36.21 -12.17 -8.21
CA HIS A 315 -35.02 -12.09 -7.38
C HIS A 315 -34.11 -13.31 -7.62
N VAL A 316 -32.87 -13.21 -7.15
CA VAL A 316 -31.87 -14.29 -7.18
C VAL A 316 -31.36 -14.52 -5.77
N GLU A 317 -31.35 -15.79 -5.35
CA GLU A 317 -30.66 -16.19 -4.12
C GLU A 317 -29.36 -16.90 -4.46
N CYS A 318 -28.28 -16.54 -3.76
CA CYS A 318 -26.97 -17.16 -3.92
C CYS A 318 -26.66 -18.07 -2.74
N TYR A 319 -26.38 -19.32 -3.04
CA TYR A 319 -25.90 -20.33 -2.11
C TYR A 319 -24.40 -20.54 -2.32
N SER A 320 -23.78 -21.37 -1.48
CA SER A 320 -22.35 -21.70 -1.60
C SER A 320 -22.01 -22.43 -2.90
N ASP A 321 -22.97 -23.18 -3.46
CA ASP A 321 -22.79 -24.08 -4.60
C ASP A 321 -23.85 -23.91 -5.71
N ALA A 322 -24.82 -22.99 -5.53
CA ALA A 322 -25.91 -22.81 -6.48
C ALA A 322 -26.49 -21.39 -6.51
N LEU A 323 -27.22 -21.08 -7.58
CA LEU A 323 -28.10 -19.93 -7.69
C LEU A 323 -29.56 -20.39 -7.78
N ALA A 324 -30.45 -19.82 -6.98
CA ALA A 324 -31.89 -19.98 -7.15
C ALA A 324 -32.47 -18.77 -7.87
N ILE A 325 -33.14 -19.02 -8.99
CA ILE A 325 -33.69 -18.02 -9.90
C ILE A 325 -35.21 -18.01 -9.79
N PHE A 326 -35.75 -16.91 -9.29
CA PHE A 326 -37.19 -16.72 -9.12
C PHE A 326 -37.73 -15.86 -10.25
N LEU A 327 -38.72 -16.39 -10.96
CA LEU A 327 -39.28 -15.77 -12.17
C LEU A 327 -40.76 -15.45 -11.98
N GLU A 328 -41.18 -14.35 -12.59
CA GLU A 328 -42.58 -13.97 -12.68
C GLU A 328 -43.39 -15.08 -13.38
N GLY A 329 -44.54 -15.42 -12.79
CA GLY A 329 -45.43 -16.46 -13.30
C GLY A 329 -44.92 -17.89 -13.06
N ARG A 330 -43.90 -18.10 -12.22
CA ARG A 330 -43.46 -19.43 -11.79
C ARG A 330 -43.51 -19.55 -10.26
N GLU A 331 -44.21 -20.57 -9.78
CA GLU A 331 -44.30 -20.86 -8.35
C GLU A 331 -42.99 -21.42 -7.77
N LYS A 332 -42.28 -22.25 -8.53
CA LYS A 332 -41.05 -22.91 -8.10
C LYS A 332 -39.82 -22.30 -8.79
N PRO A 333 -38.75 -21.94 -8.04
CA PRO A 333 -37.52 -21.43 -8.62
C PRO A 333 -36.76 -22.54 -9.37
N ASP A 334 -35.91 -22.10 -10.30
CA ASP A 334 -34.89 -22.96 -10.90
C ASP A 334 -33.58 -22.81 -10.15
N TYR A 335 -32.99 -23.93 -9.73
CA TYR A 335 -31.67 -23.96 -9.09
C TYR A 335 -30.61 -24.34 -10.13
N TYR A 336 -29.51 -23.59 -10.15
CA TYR A 336 -28.35 -23.89 -10.99
C TYR A 336 -27.14 -24.09 -10.10
N TYR A 337 -26.72 -25.35 -9.94
CA TYR A 337 -25.45 -25.65 -9.27
C TYR A 337 -24.31 -25.23 -10.18
N VAL A 338 -23.38 -24.43 -9.66
CA VAL A 338 -22.22 -23.90 -10.39
C VAL A 338 -21.04 -23.78 -9.43
N GLU A 339 -19.82 -23.84 -9.96
CA GLU A 339 -18.59 -23.77 -9.14
C GLU A 339 -18.42 -22.41 -8.45
N GLN A 340 -18.73 -21.31 -9.14
CA GLN A 340 -18.60 -19.95 -8.61
C GLN A 340 -19.93 -19.18 -8.68
N PRO A 341 -20.90 -19.47 -7.78
CA PRO A 341 -22.21 -18.82 -7.80
C PRO A 341 -22.14 -17.28 -7.68
N LYS A 342 -21.24 -16.78 -6.84
CA LYS A 342 -21.03 -15.34 -6.64
C LYS A 342 -20.56 -14.63 -7.91
N TYR A 343 -19.72 -15.29 -8.71
CA TYR A 343 -19.23 -14.75 -10.00
C TYR A 343 -20.36 -14.66 -11.02
N VAL A 344 -21.21 -15.68 -11.10
CA VAL A 344 -22.38 -15.68 -11.98
C VAL A 344 -23.40 -14.61 -11.55
N LEU A 345 -23.69 -14.49 -10.25
CA LEU A 345 -24.56 -13.46 -9.71
C LEU A 345 -24.04 -12.05 -10.02
N PHE A 346 -22.72 -11.85 -9.94
CA PHE A 346 -22.10 -10.56 -10.28
C PHE A 346 -22.42 -10.13 -11.71
N PHE A 347 -22.29 -11.03 -12.70
CA PHE A 347 -22.67 -10.73 -14.09
C PHE A 347 -24.17 -10.49 -14.27
N ILE A 348 -25.03 -11.24 -13.57
CA ILE A 348 -26.48 -11.01 -13.59
C ILE A 348 -26.80 -9.59 -13.09
N ASN A 349 -26.25 -9.20 -11.94
CA ASN A 349 -26.46 -7.87 -11.37
C ASN A 349 -25.91 -6.76 -12.27
N TRP A 350 -24.76 -6.97 -12.91
CA TRP A 350 -24.21 -6.03 -13.88
C TRP A 350 -25.22 -5.70 -14.98
N PHE A 351 -25.78 -6.71 -15.64
CA PHE A 351 -26.75 -6.47 -16.72
C PHE A 351 -28.09 -5.92 -16.23
N LEU A 352 -28.55 -6.30 -15.04
CA LEU A 352 -29.77 -5.72 -14.46
C LEU A 352 -29.63 -4.22 -14.22
N ASN A 353 -28.46 -3.77 -13.76
CA ASN A 353 -28.18 -2.35 -13.56
C ASN A 353 -28.13 -1.56 -14.88
N GLN A 354 -27.77 -2.20 -16.00
CA GLN A 354 -27.77 -1.57 -17.34
C GLN A 354 -29.18 -1.44 -17.93
N VAL A 355 -30.14 -2.28 -17.53
CA VAL A 355 -31.52 -2.23 -18.03
C VAL A 355 -32.36 -1.21 -17.25
N ALA A 356 -31.97 -0.90 -16.01
CA ALA A 356 -32.67 0.04 -15.14
C ALA A 356 -32.27 1.52 -15.34
N GLY A 357 -31.14 1.79 -16.01
CA GLY A 357 -30.65 3.13 -16.33
C GLY A 357 -31.00 3.56 -17.75
#